data_AF-A0A8C3S9Z0-F1
#
_entry.id   AF-A0A8C3S9Z0-F1
#
_cell.length_a   1.000
_cell.length_b   1.000
_cell.length_c   1.000
_cell.angle_alpha   90.00
_cell.angle_beta   90.00
_cell.angle_gamma   90.00
#
_symmetry.space_group_name_H-M   'P 1'
#
loop_
_entity.id
_entity.type
_entity.pdbx_description
1 polymer ?
#
loop_
_entity_poly.entity_id
_entity_poly.type
_entity_poly.pdbx_seq_one_letter_code
_entity_poly.pdbx_strand_id
1 'polypeptide(L)'
;WAFAGIPQSSAGTRPADPSLCPQWFESSKIHVSALIVGECSQIPSHWSAVRSLDQWLKEQNIPGLEGVDTRALTKRIREKGTLLGRLVLDGGQERSLPFEDPNTRHLVQEVSLKEPRVFNPGGSLRITAVDCGLKYNQIRCLCQRGAAVTVVPWDHPLDSAGEGLWRRGAGAHQWEHLRGSCPW
;
A
#
# COMPACT_ATOMS: atom_id res chain seq x y z
N TRP A 1 -3.33 25.94 -4.01
CA TRP A 1 -3.97 25.02 -3.06
C TRP A 1 -5.00 24.21 -3.82
N ALA A 2 -4.54 23.15 -4.50
CA ALA A 2 -5.45 22.25 -5.21
C ALA A 2 -5.91 21.18 -4.21
N PHE A 3 -7.20 21.17 -3.88
CA PHE A 3 -7.79 20.11 -3.07
C PHE A 3 -7.74 18.82 -3.90
N ALA A 4 -6.92 17.86 -3.45
CA ALA A 4 -6.64 16.64 -4.18
C ALA A 4 -7.90 15.75 -4.23
N GLY A 5 -8.54 15.68 -5.39
CA GLY A 5 -9.51 14.61 -5.66
C GLY A 5 -8.82 13.31 -6.03
N ILE A 6 -9.59 12.22 -6.01
CA ILE A 6 -9.06 10.89 -6.30
C ILE A 6 -9.05 10.67 -7.82
N PRO A 7 -7.90 10.33 -8.42
CA PRO A 7 -7.79 10.04 -9.85
C PRO A 7 -8.39 8.68 -10.20
N GLN A 8 -8.73 8.49 -11.47
CA GLN A 8 -9.26 7.22 -11.95
C GLN A 8 -8.21 6.09 -11.85
N SER A 9 -8.66 4.91 -11.43
CA SER A 9 -7.82 3.71 -11.33
C SER A 9 -7.52 3.09 -12.69
N SER A 10 -8.40 3.28 -13.68
CA SER A 10 -8.23 2.78 -15.05
C SER A 10 -7.50 3.80 -15.92
N ALA A 11 -6.48 3.32 -16.61
CA ALA A 11 -5.66 4.06 -17.55
C ALA A 11 -6.49 4.73 -18.67
N GLY A 12 -6.33 6.04 -18.78
CA GLY A 12 -6.56 6.87 -19.97
C GLY A 12 -5.80 8.18 -19.70
N THR A 13 -4.88 8.71 -20.51
CA THR A 13 -4.78 8.77 -21.98
C THR A 13 -3.30 8.74 -22.43
N ARG A 14 -2.50 7.80 -21.89
CA ARG A 14 -1.13 7.50 -22.34
C ARG A 14 -0.99 5.98 -22.44
N PRO A 15 -0.14 5.42 -23.33
CA PRO A 15 0.03 3.97 -23.40
C PRO A 15 0.51 3.48 -22.04
N ALA A 16 -0.41 2.86 -21.30
CA ALA A 16 -0.12 2.16 -20.07
C ALA A 16 0.35 0.76 -20.47
N ASP A 17 1.67 0.54 -20.42
CA ASP A 17 2.25 -0.80 -20.30
C ASP A 17 3.76 -0.66 -19.94
N PRO A 18 4.39 -1.57 -19.15
CA PRO A 18 3.94 -2.92 -18.80
C PRO A 18 4.21 -3.40 -17.36
N SER A 19 3.27 -3.92 -16.59
CA SER A 19 1.84 -4.12 -16.78
C SER A 19 1.27 -4.38 -15.38
N LEU A 20 0.16 -3.71 -15.04
CA LEU A 20 -0.76 -4.03 -13.92
C LEU A 20 -0.64 -3.26 -12.59
N CYS A 21 0.24 -2.26 -12.47
CA CYS A 21 0.17 -1.30 -11.37
C CYS A 21 -0.61 -0.04 -11.80
N PRO A 22 -1.69 0.37 -11.11
CA PRO A 22 -2.32 1.66 -11.32
C PRO A 22 -1.30 2.80 -11.16
N GLN A 23 -1.39 3.82 -12.02
CA GLN A 23 -0.40 4.90 -12.08
C GLN A 23 -0.36 5.73 -10.79
N TRP A 24 -1.53 6.03 -10.23
CA TRP A 24 -1.69 6.98 -9.14
C TRP A 24 -1.86 6.33 -7.76
N PHE A 25 -1.91 5.00 -7.71
CA PHE A 25 -2.10 4.24 -6.47
C PHE A 25 -0.86 3.44 -6.10
N GLU A 26 -0.68 3.20 -4.81
CA GLU A 26 0.41 2.38 -4.25
C GLU A 26 0.02 0.94 -3.97
N SER A 27 -1.28 0.63 -4.03
CA SER A 27 -1.88 -0.66 -3.74
C SER A 27 -3.16 -0.85 -4.55
N SER A 28 -3.69 -2.07 -4.57
CA SER A 28 -4.96 -2.39 -5.23
C SER A 28 -6.18 -1.82 -4.50
N LYS A 29 -6.09 -1.66 -3.18
CA LYS A 29 -7.17 -1.18 -2.31
C LYS A 29 -6.66 -0.27 -1.20
N ILE A 30 -7.57 0.36 -0.48
CA ILE A 30 -7.27 1.07 0.75
C ILE A 30 -7.00 0.03 1.85
N HIS A 31 -5.86 0.16 2.54
CA HIS A 31 -5.46 -0.74 3.62
C HIS A 31 -5.74 -0.19 5.02
N VAL A 32 -6.01 1.11 5.15
CA VAL A 32 -6.36 1.70 6.46
C VAL A 32 -7.73 1.22 6.90
N SER A 33 -7.89 0.94 8.18
CA SER A 33 -9.18 0.52 8.76
C SER A 33 -10.18 1.66 8.87
N ALA A 34 -9.70 2.89 9.05
CA ALA A 34 -10.49 4.11 9.11
C ALA A 34 -9.63 5.32 8.76
N LEU A 35 -10.27 6.41 8.34
CA LEU A 35 -9.61 7.70 8.13
C LEU A 35 -10.16 8.75 9.12
N ILE A 36 -9.28 9.45 9.82
CA ILE A 36 -9.65 10.54 10.73
C ILE A 36 -9.02 11.84 10.22
N VAL A 37 -9.85 12.85 9.98
CA VAL A 37 -9.42 14.15 9.44
C VAL A 37 -9.99 15.30 10.29
N GLY A 38 -9.29 16.43 10.26
CA GLY A 38 -9.81 17.66 10.85
C GLY A 38 -10.92 18.27 9.99
N GLU A 39 -10.65 18.39 8.69
CA GLU A 39 -11.57 18.95 7.70
C GLU A 39 -11.41 18.18 6.38
N CYS A 40 -12.53 17.88 5.73
CA CYS A 40 -12.58 17.22 4.43
C CYS A 40 -13.17 18.16 3.38
N SER A 41 -12.43 18.37 2.29
CA SER A 41 -12.96 19.14 1.16
C SER A 41 -14.01 18.33 0.40
N GLN A 42 -15.21 18.89 0.29
CA GLN A 42 -16.32 18.27 -0.42
C GLN A 42 -16.17 18.38 -1.95
N ILE A 43 -15.52 19.46 -2.42
CA ILE A 43 -15.37 19.76 -3.85
C ILE A 43 -13.87 19.69 -4.19
N PRO A 44 -13.39 18.57 -4.75
CA PRO A 44 -12.01 18.49 -5.19
C PRO A 44 -11.78 19.45 -6.37
N SER A 45 -10.62 20.09 -6.38
CA SER A 45 -10.23 21.04 -7.44
C SER A 45 -8.83 20.67 -7.92
N HIS A 46 -8.76 19.66 -8.78
CA HIS A 46 -7.52 19.20 -9.40
C HIS A 46 -7.82 18.61 -10.79
N TRP A 47 -6.92 18.83 -11.76
CA TRP A 47 -7.12 18.42 -13.16
C TRP A 47 -7.27 16.90 -13.35
N SER A 48 -6.69 16.12 -12.43
CA SER A 48 -6.77 14.65 -12.45
C SER A 48 -7.86 14.10 -11.51
N ALA A 49 -8.62 14.95 -10.82
CA ALA A 49 -9.66 14.51 -9.89
C ALA A 49 -10.86 13.97 -10.66
N VAL A 50 -11.27 12.74 -10.35
CA VAL A 50 -12.45 12.10 -10.94
C VAL A 50 -13.54 11.89 -9.92
N ARG A 51 -13.19 11.68 -8.64
CA ARG A 51 -14.13 11.51 -7.54
C ARG A 51 -13.65 12.21 -6.27
N SER A 52 -14.58 12.48 -5.34
CA SER A 52 -14.22 13.02 -4.03
C SER A 52 -13.61 11.95 -3.12
N LEU A 53 -12.93 12.38 -2.06
CA LEU A 53 -12.39 11.48 -1.04
C LEU A 53 -13.51 10.67 -0.36
N ASP A 54 -14.62 11.33 -0.02
CA ASP A 54 -15.80 10.71 0.56
C ASP A 54 -16.40 9.60 -0.34
N GLN A 55 -16.55 9.88 -1.63
CA GLN A 55 -17.03 8.89 -2.60
C GLN A 55 -16.12 7.67 -2.66
N TRP A 56 -14.81 7.89 -2.69
CA TRP A 56 -13.84 6.80 -2.75
C TRP A 56 -13.84 5.93 -1.48
N LEU A 57 -13.97 6.55 -0.30
CA LEU A 57 -14.09 5.83 0.97
C LEU A 57 -15.36 4.98 1.02
N LYS A 58 -16.50 5.51 0.56
CA LYS A 58 -17.77 4.78 0.47
C LYS A 58 -17.69 3.58 -0.46
N GLU A 59 -17.10 3.73 -1.64
CA GLU A 59 -16.91 2.62 -2.60
C GLU A 59 -16.02 1.49 -2.05
N GLN A 60 -15.03 1.82 -1.23
CA GLN A 60 -14.12 0.86 -0.61
C GLN A 60 -14.61 0.38 0.76
N ASN A 61 -15.78 0.84 1.21
CA ASN A 61 -16.38 0.53 2.50
C ASN A 61 -15.45 0.85 3.69
N ILE A 62 -14.80 2.02 3.65
CA ILE A 62 -13.89 2.49 4.69
C ILE A 62 -14.55 3.60 5.52
N PRO A 63 -14.67 3.47 6.84
CA PRO A 63 -15.22 4.51 7.70
C PRO A 63 -14.31 5.73 7.78
N GLY A 64 -14.92 6.91 7.77
CA GLY A 64 -14.25 8.20 7.92
C GLY A 64 -14.86 9.00 9.06
N LEU A 65 -14.03 9.77 9.78
CA LEU A 65 -14.45 10.72 10.80
C LEU A 65 -13.83 12.09 10.53
N GLU A 66 -14.68 13.11 10.43
CA GLU A 66 -14.31 14.51 10.22
C GLU A 66 -14.58 15.34 11.49
N GLY A 67 -13.93 16.51 11.63
CA GLY A 67 -14.15 17.43 12.74
C GLY A 67 -13.34 17.10 13.99
N VAL A 68 -12.37 16.20 13.89
CA VAL A 68 -11.51 15.79 15.01
C VAL A 68 -10.30 16.71 15.09
N ASP A 69 -9.94 17.15 16.30
CA ASP A 69 -8.64 17.78 16.54
C ASP A 69 -7.52 16.74 16.40
N THR A 70 -7.07 16.54 15.16
CA THR A 70 -5.99 15.63 14.80
C THR A 70 -4.65 16.05 15.42
N ARG A 71 -4.48 17.34 15.78
CA ARG A 71 -3.28 17.83 16.46
C ARG A 71 -3.26 17.34 17.91
N ALA A 72 -4.37 17.44 18.63
CA ALA A 72 -4.49 16.87 19.98
C ALA A 72 -4.31 15.34 19.97
N LEU A 73 -4.92 14.66 18.99
CA LEU A 73 -4.78 13.22 18.81
C LEU A 73 -3.31 12.81 18.58
N THR A 74 -2.62 13.50 17.67
CA THR A 74 -1.21 13.23 17.34
C THR A 74 -0.30 13.45 18.55
N LYS A 75 -0.53 14.50 19.35
CA LYS A 75 0.22 14.73 20.61
C LYS A 75 0.08 13.55 21.56
N ARG A 76 -1.15 13.07 21.77
CA ARG A 76 -1.44 11.95 22.66
C ARG A 76 -0.78 10.64 22.22
N ILE A 77 -0.75 10.36 20.91
CA ILE A 77 -0.04 9.20 20.34
C ILE A 77 1.47 9.35 20.52
N ARG A 78 2.04 10.54 20.25
CA ARG A 78 3.48 10.79 20.40
C ARG A 78 3.96 10.62 21.84
N GLU A 79 3.15 11.03 22.82
CA GLU A 79 3.51 10.94 24.26
C GLU A 79 3.36 9.53 24.82
N LYS A 80 2.34 8.78 24.39
CA LYS A 80 2.01 7.45 24.94
C LYS A 80 2.52 6.28 24.10
N GLY A 81 3.01 6.53 22.89
CA GLY A 81 3.41 5.51 21.93
C GLY A 81 2.22 4.88 21.19
N THR A 82 2.31 3.57 20.93
CA THR A 82 1.26 2.83 20.23
C THR A 82 -0.01 2.77 21.07
N LEU A 83 -1.09 3.35 20.56
CA LEU A 83 -2.41 3.32 21.17
C LEU A 83 -3.39 2.54 20.28
N LEU A 84 -4.13 1.63 20.88
CA LEU A 84 -5.28 1.02 20.22
C LEU A 84 -6.46 2.00 20.21
N GLY A 85 -7.14 2.10 19.08
CA GLY A 85 -8.28 2.97 18.86
C GLY A 85 -9.38 2.24 18.12
N ARG A 86 -10.61 2.71 18.28
CA ARG A 86 -11.78 2.20 17.58
C ARG A 86 -12.72 3.34 17.24
N LEU A 87 -13.43 3.20 16.13
CA LEU A 87 -14.46 4.13 15.70
C LEU A 87 -15.80 3.43 15.87
N VAL A 88 -16.69 4.02 16.66
CA VAL A 88 -18.03 3.49 16.93
C VAL A 88 -19.05 4.50 16.41
N LEU A 89 -20.00 4.03 15.63
CA LEU A 89 -21.11 4.84 15.14
C LEU A 89 -22.16 5.00 16.26
N ASP A 90 -22.87 6.12 16.25
CA ASP A 90 -23.95 6.36 17.21
C ASP A 90 -24.99 5.24 17.18
N GLY A 91 -25.30 4.68 18.35
CA GLY A 91 -26.16 3.50 18.51
C GLY A 91 -25.44 2.15 18.45
N GLY A 92 -24.14 2.14 18.15
CA GLY A 92 -23.28 0.97 18.29
C GLY A 92 -23.06 0.61 19.75
N GLN A 93 -22.89 -0.69 20.04
CA GLN A 93 -22.60 -1.14 21.41
C GLN A 93 -21.16 -0.79 21.79
N GLU A 94 -20.92 0.43 22.30
CA GLU A 94 -19.60 0.87 22.74
C GLU A 94 -18.94 -0.11 23.72
N ARG A 95 -19.68 -0.75 24.62
CA ARG A 95 -19.07 -1.56 25.69
C ARG A 95 -18.77 -3.00 25.30
N SER A 96 -19.28 -3.49 24.17
CA SER A 96 -19.15 -4.92 23.81
C SER A 96 -18.02 -5.22 22.83
N LEU A 97 -17.42 -4.22 22.19
CA LEU A 97 -16.32 -4.43 21.24
C LEU A 97 -14.95 -4.38 21.94
N PRO A 98 -14.24 -5.51 22.07
CA PRO A 98 -12.89 -5.50 22.62
C PRO A 98 -11.94 -4.69 21.72
N PHE A 99 -10.86 -4.16 22.30
CA PHE A 99 -9.76 -3.63 21.51
C PHE A 99 -9.01 -4.81 20.89
N GLU A 100 -8.94 -4.83 19.56
CA GLU A 100 -8.15 -5.81 18.83
C GLU A 100 -6.78 -5.21 18.54
N ASP A 101 -5.72 -5.94 18.91
CA ASP A 101 -4.35 -5.57 18.53
C ASP A 101 -4.07 -6.11 17.11
N PRO A 102 -3.86 -5.25 16.11
CA PRO A 102 -3.56 -5.71 14.76
C PRO A 102 -2.23 -6.47 14.68
N ASN A 103 -1.31 -6.29 15.64
CA ASN A 103 -0.01 -6.96 15.64
C ASN A 103 -0.08 -8.45 16.01
N THR A 104 -1.20 -8.93 16.55
CA THR A 104 -1.38 -10.36 16.83
C THR A 104 -1.77 -11.14 15.57
N ARG A 105 -2.14 -10.45 14.50
CA ARG A 105 -2.50 -11.04 13.21
C ARG A 105 -1.29 -11.13 12.28
N HIS A 106 -1.33 -12.11 11.37
CA HIS A 106 -0.31 -12.23 10.33
C HIS A 106 -0.59 -11.26 9.18
N LEU A 107 -0.39 -9.96 9.43
CA LEU A 107 -0.70 -8.86 8.51
C LEU A 107 -0.09 -9.05 7.11
N VAL A 108 1.11 -9.64 7.05
CA VAL A 108 1.83 -9.94 5.80
C VAL A 108 1.01 -10.85 4.89
N GLN A 109 0.42 -11.92 5.43
CA GLN A 109 -0.38 -12.88 4.64
C GLN A 109 -1.68 -12.25 4.11
N GLU A 110 -2.23 -11.28 4.83
CA GLU A 110 -3.45 -10.58 4.41
C GLU A 110 -3.20 -9.62 3.24
N VAL A 111 -2.01 -9.02 3.16
CA VAL A 111 -1.67 -8.02 2.14
C VAL A 111 -0.89 -8.61 0.96
N SER A 112 -0.26 -9.77 1.13
CA SER A 112 0.54 -10.42 0.11
C SER A 112 -0.31 -10.94 -1.05
N LEU A 113 0.25 -10.83 -2.27
CA LEU A 113 -0.24 -11.45 -3.49
C LEU A 113 -0.48 -12.94 -3.31
N LYS A 114 -1.51 -13.45 -3.99
CA LYS A 114 -1.89 -14.87 -3.95
C LYS A 114 -1.17 -15.71 -5.00
N GLU A 115 -0.80 -15.08 -6.11
CA GLU A 115 -0.12 -15.74 -7.22
C GLU A 115 1.08 -14.90 -7.67
N PRO A 116 2.20 -15.54 -8.05
CA PRO A 116 3.35 -14.85 -8.61
C PRO A 116 2.99 -14.03 -9.86
N ARG A 117 3.64 -12.88 -10.02
CA ARG A 117 3.40 -11.97 -11.13
C ARG A 117 4.68 -11.33 -11.64
N VAL A 118 4.86 -11.33 -12.95
CA VAL A 118 6.02 -10.71 -13.60
C VAL A 118 5.67 -9.33 -14.12
N PHE A 119 6.51 -8.35 -13.83
CA PHE A 119 6.44 -6.98 -14.33
C PHE A 119 7.67 -6.70 -15.20
N ASN A 120 7.46 -5.96 -16.30
CA ASN A 120 8.51 -5.65 -17.28
C ASN A 120 9.30 -6.89 -17.76
N PRO A 121 8.66 -7.89 -18.39
CA PRO A 121 9.30 -9.16 -18.75
C PRO A 121 10.50 -9.00 -19.72
N GLY A 122 10.59 -7.88 -20.45
CA GLY A 122 11.70 -7.57 -21.34
C GLY A 122 12.93 -6.94 -20.64
N GLY A 123 12.91 -6.81 -19.32
CA GLY A 123 14.04 -6.28 -18.56
C GLY A 123 15.29 -7.17 -18.62
N SER A 124 16.46 -6.54 -18.63
CA SER A 124 17.76 -7.24 -18.72
C SER A 124 18.20 -7.86 -17.39
N LEU A 125 17.86 -7.22 -16.27
CA LEU A 125 18.15 -7.71 -14.92
C LEU A 125 16.90 -8.39 -14.34
N ARG A 126 16.99 -9.65 -13.93
CA ARG A 126 15.86 -10.35 -13.30
C ARG A 126 15.92 -10.17 -11.79
N ILE A 127 14.83 -9.71 -11.16
CA ILE A 127 14.74 -9.50 -9.72
C ILE A 127 13.54 -10.27 -9.19
N THR A 128 13.74 -11.09 -8.16
CA THR A 128 12.64 -11.71 -7.42
C THR A 128 12.33 -10.89 -6.17
N ALA A 129 11.11 -10.36 -6.08
CA ALA A 129 10.63 -9.56 -4.97
C ALA A 129 9.59 -10.35 -4.16
N VAL A 130 9.85 -10.56 -2.86
CA VAL A 130 8.88 -11.20 -1.97
C VAL A 130 7.87 -10.15 -1.49
N ASP A 131 6.59 -10.41 -1.72
CA ASP A 131 5.54 -9.48 -1.35
C ASP A 131 5.17 -9.59 0.13
N CYS A 132 5.71 -8.66 0.92
CA CYS A 132 5.33 -8.45 2.31
C CYS A 132 4.53 -7.15 2.52
N GLY A 133 3.76 -6.71 1.51
CA GLY A 133 3.14 -5.37 1.48
C GLY A 133 3.93 -4.41 0.59
N LEU A 134 4.33 -4.89 -0.59
CA LEU A 134 5.07 -4.13 -1.57
C LEU A 134 4.22 -3.00 -2.16
N LYS A 135 4.68 -1.75 -1.98
CA LYS A 135 4.10 -0.60 -2.68
C LYS A 135 4.44 -0.62 -4.17
N TYR A 136 3.46 -0.32 -5.02
CA TYR A 136 3.64 -0.31 -6.48
C TYR A 136 4.76 0.61 -6.97
N ASN A 137 5.07 1.71 -6.28
CA ASN A 137 6.18 2.56 -6.71
C ASN A 137 7.54 1.86 -6.71
N GLN A 138 7.71 0.86 -5.85
CA GLN A 138 8.96 0.09 -5.78
C GLN A 138 9.13 -0.76 -7.03
N ILE A 139 8.07 -1.43 -7.47
CA ILE A 139 8.03 -2.16 -8.74
C ILE A 139 8.29 -1.20 -9.89
N ARG A 140 7.59 -0.07 -9.95
CA ARG A 140 7.76 0.95 -11.01
C ARG A 140 9.21 1.44 -11.08
N CYS A 141 9.83 1.73 -9.94
CA CYS A 141 11.21 2.17 -9.87
C CYS A 141 12.19 1.11 -10.38
N LEU A 142 11.99 -0.17 -10.08
CA LEU A 142 12.83 -1.26 -10.57
C LEU A 142 12.65 -1.46 -12.08
N CYS A 143 11.41 -1.48 -12.57
CA CYS A 143 11.11 -1.60 -13.99
C CYS A 143 11.69 -0.43 -14.82
N GLN A 144 11.61 0.80 -14.31
CA GLN A 144 12.21 1.98 -14.96
C GLN A 144 13.73 1.91 -15.10
N ARG A 145 14.40 1.11 -14.25
CA ARG A 145 15.84 0.85 -14.34
C ARG A 145 16.18 -0.33 -15.25
N GLY A 146 15.20 -0.85 -15.99
CA GLY A 146 15.37 -1.95 -16.93
C GLY A 146 15.31 -3.34 -16.29
N ALA A 147 14.85 -3.48 -15.04
CA ALA A 147 14.70 -4.78 -14.40
C ALA A 147 13.36 -5.46 -14.76
N ALA A 148 13.39 -6.77 -14.93
CA ALA A 148 12.23 -7.65 -14.93
C ALA A 148 11.97 -8.11 -13.50
N VAL A 149 10.83 -7.71 -12.93
CA VAL A 149 10.52 -7.94 -11.50
C VAL A 149 9.48 -9.05 -11.39
N THR A 150 9.87 -10.18 -10.81
CA THR A 150 8.95 -11.25 -10.44
C THR A 150 8.55 -11.06 -8.99
N VAL A 151 7.31 -10.64 -8.77
CA VAL A 151 6.74 -10.53 -7.42
C VAL A 151 6.12 -11.85 -7.02
N VAL A 152 6.54 -12.41 -5.90
CA VAL A 152 6.07 -13.71 -5.38
C VAL A 152 5.36 -13.54 -4.03
N PRO A 153 4.44 -14.44 -3.67
CA PRO A 153 3.83 -14.47 -2.34
C PRO A 153 4.86 -14.54 -1.21
N TRP A 154 4.46 -14.11 -0.02
CA TRP A 154 5.33 -14.06 1.17
C TRP A 154 5.90 -15.44 1.59
N ASP A 155 5.16 -16.51 1.29
CA ASP A 155 5.46 -17.91 1.61
C ASP A 155 6.15 -18.66 0.45
N HIS A 156 6.49 -17.96 -0.63
CA HIS A 156 7.13 -18.58 -1.78
C HIS A 156 8.51 -19.15 -1.40
N PRO A 157 8.80 -20.42 -1.72
CA PRO A 157 10.12 -21.01 -1.49
C PRO A 157 11.15 -20.29 -2.37
N LEU A 158 12.21 -19.79 -1.75
CA LEU A 158 13.27 -19.10 -2.46
C LEU A 158 14.37 -20.11 -2.81
N ASP A 159 14.53 -20.39 -4.10
CA ASP A 159 15.72 -21.07 -4.60
C ASP A 159 16.91 -20.12 -4.61
N SER A 160 18.06 -20.59 -4.12
CA SER A 160 19.32 -19.86 -4.05
C SER A 160 19.94 -19.53 -5.43
N ALA A 161 19.26 -19.87 -6.52
CA ALA A 161 19.74 -19.73 -7.90
C ALA A 161 19.34 -18.40 -8.58
N GLY A 162 18.51 -17.56 -7.94
CA GLY A 162 18.08 -16.28 -8.50
C GLY A 162 19.10 -15.15 -8.32
N GLU A 163 19.38 -14.39 -9.38
CA GLU A 163 20.21 -13.19 -9.36
C GLU A 163 19.48 -12.04 -8.64
N GLY A 164 19.55 -11.98 -7.31
CA GLY A 164 19.08 -10.85 -6.50
C GLY A 164 17.69 -11.04 -5.88
N LEU A 165 17.68 -11.06 -4.54
CA LEU A 165 16.49 -11.15 -3.72
C LEU A 165 16.15 -9.79 -3.11
N TRP A 166 14.89 -9.37 -3.22
CA TRP A 166 14.39 -8.18 -2.55
C TRP A 166 13.32 -8.52 -1.51
N ARG A 167 13.59 -8.21 -0.24
CA ARG A 167 12.64 -8.33 0.88
C ARG A 167 12.48 -6.96 1.56
N ARG A 168 11.24 -6.51 1.75
CA ARG A 168 10.93 -5.41 2.68
C ARG A 168 10.19 -6.00 3.87
N GLY A 169 10.77 -5.91 5.07
CA GLY A 169 10.02 -6.07 6.30
C GLY A 169 9.23 -4.80 6.60
N ALA A 170 8.06 -4.90 7.23
CA ALA A 170 7.39 -3.78 7.86
C ALA A 170 8.24 -3.28 9.04
N GLY A 171 9.38 -2.63 8.75
CA GLY A 171 10.33 -2.15 9.75
C GLY A 171 11.83 -2.28 9.42
N ALA A 172 12.23 -2.92 8.31
CA ALA A 172 13.66 -3.06 7.96
C ALA A 172 13.93 -3.00 6.46
N HIS A 173 14.91 -2.16 6.08
CA HIS A 173 15.49 -2.07 4.74
C HIS A 173 16.70 -3.00 4.66
N GLN A 174 16.51 -4.27 4.32
CA GLN A 174 17.62 -5.20 4.14
C GLN A 174 17.68 -5.66 2.68
N TRP A 175 18.74 -5.23 1.99
CA TRP A 175 19.13 -5.77 0.69
C TRP A 175 20.08 -6.93 0.94
N GLU A 176 19.68 -8.14 0.58
CA GLU A 176 20.59 -9.27 0.55
C GLU A 176 21.06 -9.49 -0.88
N HIS A 177 22.32 -9.13 -1.13
CA HIS A 177 23.04 -9.55 -2.33
C HIS A 177 23.38 -11.04 -2.18
N LEU A 178 22.47 -11.90 -2.64
CA LEU A 178 22.83 -13.27 -2.97
C LEU A 178 23.62 -13.21 -4.29
N ARG A 179 24.95 -13.09 -4.17
CA ARG A 179 25.87 -13.17 -5.30
C ARG A 179 25.83 -14.59 -5.87
N GLY A 180 24.95 -14.81 -6.85
CA GLY A 180 25.22 -15.76 -7.91
C GLY A 180 26.31 -15.16 -8.79
N SER A 181 27.51 -15.71 -8.72
CA SER A 181 28.62 -15.35 -9.59
C SER A 181 28.25 -15.60 -11.05
N CYS A 182 27.99 -14.53 -11.80
CA CYS A 182 27.98 -14.55 -13.26
C CYS A 182 29.39 -14.25 -13.77
N PRO A 183 30.04 -15.16 -14.51
CA PRO A 183 31.36 -14.94 -15.06
C PRO A 183 31.24 -14.42 -16.49
N TRP A 184 30.94 -13.14 -16.70
CA TRP A 184 31.30 -12.34 -17.90
C TRP A 184 31.24 -10.85 -17.55
#